data_AF-A0A4P6EBK4-F1
#
_entry.id   AF-A0A4P6EBK4-F1
#
_cell.length_a   1.000
_cell.length_b   1.000
_cell.length_c   1.000
_cell.angle_alpha   90.00
_cell.angle_beta   90.00
_cell.angle_gamma   90.00
#
_symmetry.space_group_name_H-M   'P 1'
#
loop_
_entity.id
_entity.type
_entity.pdbx_description
1 polymer ?
#
loop_
_entity_poly.entity_id
_entity_poly.type
_entity_poly.pdbx_seq_one_letter_code
_entity_poly.pdbx_strand_id
1 'polypeptide(L)'
;MDPVLTTLDAALQTLDDVAAALPVLRAQATTIAAETAWESAAVAQYHRRWQRWDDDIVALLAGVDDEREELRVARAGRVVALAGAQ
;
A
#
# COMPACT_ATOMS: atom_id res chain seq x y z
N MET A 1 -4.97 -19.89 20.64
CA MET A 1 -4.95 -18.88 19.57
C MET A 1 -4.92 -19.63 18.24
N ASP A 2 -5.84 -19.34 17.31
CA ASP A 2 -5.89 -20.01 16.01
C ASP A 2 -4.73 -19.51 15.12
N PRO A 3 -3.84 -20.39 14.63
CA PRO A 3 -2.65 -19.96 13.89
C PRO A 3 -2.99 -19.25 12.58
N VAL A 4 -4.10 -19.62 11.94
CA VAL A 4 -4.57 -18.98 10.71
C VAL A 4 -4.99 -17.53 10.99
N LEU A 5 -5.78 -17.29 12.05
CA LEU A 5 -6.12 -15.91 12.47
C LEU A 5 -4.87 -15.07 12.76
N THR A 6 -3.86 -15.63 13.40
CA THR A 6 -2.59 -14.92 13.65
C THR A 6 -1.87 -14.53 12.36
N THR A 7 -1.82 -15.43 11.36
CA THR A 7 -1.23 -15.13 10.06
C THR A 7 -2.02 -14.05 9.32
N LEU A 8 -3.36 -14.11 9.34
CA LEU A 8 -4.22 -13.10 8.73
C LEU A 8 -4.05 -11.72 9.38
N ASP A 9 -3.97 -11.66 10.71
CA ASP A 9 -3.71 -10.42 11.46
C ASP A 9 -2.35 -9.81 11.09
N ALA A 10 -1.30 -10.63 11.01
CA ALA A 10 0.03 -10.16 10.61
C ALA A 10 0.08 -9.66 9.16
N ALA A 11 -0.63 -10.31 8.24
CA ALA A 11 -0.74 -9.88 6.86
C ALA A 11 -1.47 -8.52 6.76
N LEU A 12 -2.61 -8.37 7.45
CA LEU A 12 -3.35 -7.11 7.52
C LEU A 12 -2.49 -5.97 8.08
N GLN A 13 -1.75 -6.22 9.17
CA GLN A 13 -0.83 -5.21 9.72
C GLN A 13 0.24 -4.79 8.71
N THR A 14 0.82 -5.75 7.99
CA THR A 14 1.85 -5.46 6.98
C THR A 14 1.30 -4.59 5.85
N LEU A 15 0.07 -4.87 5.40
CA LEU A 15 -0.60 -4.07 4.37
C LEU A 15 -0.94 -2.66 4.87
N ASP A 16 -1.36 -2.53 6.13
CA ASP A 16 -1.58 -1.23 6.78
C ASP A 16 -0.28 -0.40 6.84
N ASP A 17 0.85 -1.03 7.17
CA ASP A 17 2.16 -0.38 7.22
C ASP A 17 2.60 0.11 5.84
N VAL A 18 2.39 -0.70 4.79
CA VAL A 18 2.68 -0.32 3.39
C VAL A 18 1.80 0.87 2.96
N ALA A 19 0.50 0.80 3.24
CA ALA A 19 -0.46 1.85 2.89
C ALA A 19 -0.13 3.18 3.61
N ALA A 20 0.46 3.13 4.81
CA ALA A 20 0.91 4.31 5.53
C ALA A 20 2.24 4.89 5.01
N ALA A 21 3.18 4.04 4.56
CA ALA A 21 4.51 4.46 4.13
C ALA A 21 4.53 5.08 2.72
N LEU A 22 3.76 4.52 1.78
CA LEU A 22 3.77 4.95 0.37
C LEU A 22 3.36 6.43 0.16
N PRO A 23 2.32 6.97 0.82
CA PRO A 23 1.97 8.39 0.70
C PRO A 23 3.07 9.33 1.18
N VAL A 24 3.83 8.94 2.21
CA VAL A 24 4.96 9.75 2.73
C VAL A 24 6.08 9.82 1.70
N LEU A 25 6.45 8.69 1.11
CA LEU A 25 7.44 8.64 0.04
C LEU A 25 7.00 9.45 -1.19
N ARG A 26 5.72 9.35 -1.53
CA ARG A 26 5.10 10.10 -2.62
C ARG A 26 5.22 11.61 -2.43
N ALA A 27 4.89 12.09 -1.23
CA ALA A 27 4.99 13.50 -0.88
C ALA A 27 6.43 14.02 -0.95
N GLN A 28 7.39 13.28 -0.40
CA GLN A 28 8.82 13.66 -0.42
C GLN A 28 9.36 13.78 -1.85
N ALA A 29 9.05 12.81 -2.71
CA ALA A 29 9.52 12.82 -4.09
C ALA A 29 8.85 13.94 -4.93
N THR A 30 7.59 14.28 -4.64
CA THR A 30 6.92 15.45 -5.23
C THR A 30 7.63 16.75 -4.85
N THR A 31 8.01 16.91 -3.58
CA THR A 31 8.78 18.08 -3.11
C THR A 31 10.11 18.19 -3.85
N ILE A 32 10.86 17.10 -3.96
CA ILE A 32 12.14 17.08 -4.71
C ILE A 32 11.91 17.48 -6.18
N ALA A 33 10.85 16.97 -6.82
CA ALA A 33 10.50 17.33 -8.19
C ALA A 33 10.16 18.82 -8.33
N ALA A 34 9.43 19.41 -7.37
CA ALA A 34 9.09 20.83 -7.38
C ALA A 34 10.33 21.73 -7.17
N GLU A 35 11.24 21.34 -6.27
CA GLU A 35 12.47 22.09 -5.98
C GLU A 35 13.50 22.00 -7.13
N THR A 36 13.39 20.99 -7.98
CA THR A 36 14.29 20.77 -9.12
C THR A 36 13.80 21.37 -10.45
N ALA A 37 12.81 22.27 -10.43
CA ALA A 37 12.13 22.85 -11.59
C ALA A 37 12.95 23.85 -12.46
N TRP A 38 14.19 23.52 -12.80
CA TRP A 38 15.07 24.32 -13.66
C TRP A 38 15.16 23.63 -15.02
N GLU A 39 15.17 24.42 -16.11
CA GLU A 39 15.11 23.89 -17.48
C GLU A 39 16.38 23.12 -17.87
N SER A 40 16.42 21.84 -17.54
CA SER A 40 17.43 20.90 -18.01
C SER A 40 16.78 19.61 -18.51
N ALA A 41 17.41 18.97 -19.50
CA ALA A 41 16.98 17.67 -20.01
C ALA A 41 16.97 16.60 -18.90
N ALA A 42 17.87 16.70 -17.92
CA ALA A 42 17.95 15.80 -16.77
C ALA A 42 16.73 15.92 -15.85
N VAL A 43 16.30 17.14 -15.54
CA VAL A 43 15.11 17.43 -14.74
C VAL A 43 13.85 16.91 -15.45
N ALA A 44 13.70 17.18 -16.75
CA ALA A 44 12.56 16.67 -17.53
C ALA A 44 12.52 15.13 -17.56
N GLN A 45 13.67 14.46 -17.60
CA GLN A 45 13.74 12.99 -17.50
C GLN A 45 13.39 12.48 -16.11
N TYR A 46 13.80 13.19 -15.06
CA TYR A 46 13.43 12.89 -13.68
C TYR A 46 11.91 13.01 -13.48
N HIS A 47 11.27 14.10 -13.91
CA HIS A 47 9.81 14.28 -13.82
C HIS A 47 9.03 13.16 -14.50
N ARG A 48 9.43 12.74 -15.71
CA ARG A 48 8.78 11.61 -16.40
C ARG A 48 8.94 10.29 -15.65
N ARG A 49 10.10 10.06 -15.03
CA ARG A 49 10.33 8.86 -14.22
C ARG A 49 9.50 8.90 -12.94
N TRP A 50 9.44 10.06 -12.30
CA TRP A 50 8.63 10.33 -11.13
C TRP A 50 7.14 10.09 -11.41
N GLN A 51 6.59 10.66 -12.49
CA GLN A 51 5.18 10.44 -12.85
C GLN A 51 4.82 8.97 -13.01
N ARG A 52 5.67 8.17 -13.69
CA ARG A 52 5.43 6.73 -13.79
C ARG A 52 5.44 6.04 -12.43
N TRP A 53 6.38 6.42 -11.57
CA TRP A 53 6.44 5.86 -10.23
C TRP A 53 5.24 6.28 -9.37
N ASP A 54 4.73 7.49 -9.55
CA ASP A 54 3.50 7.98 -8.91
C ASP A 54 2.28 7.13 -9.33
N ASP A 55 2.13 6.88 -10.63
CA ASP A 55 1.08 6.03 -11.18
C ASP A 55 1.17 4.60 -10.62
N ASP A 56 2.38 4.04 -10.55
CA ASP A 56 2.63 2.71 -9.98
C ASP A 56 2.27 2.65 -8.49
N ILE A 57 2.59 3.70 -7.71
CA ILE A 57 2.20 3.81 -6.29
C ILE A 57 0.68 3.86 -6.14
N VAL A 58 -0.01 4.63 -6.98
CA VAL A 58 -1.47 4.73 -6.95
C VAL A 58 -2.11 3.38 -7.25
N ALA A 59 -1.64 2.67 -8.27
CA ALA A 59 -2.10 1.34 -8.61
C ALA A 59 -1.81 0.32 -7.48
N LEU A 60 -0.63 0.39 -6.87
CA LEU A 60 -0.27 -0.45 -5.73
C LEU A 60 -1.17 -0.20 -4.52
N LEU A 61 -1.45 1.06 -4.18
CA LEU A 61 -2.33 1.41 -3.07
C LEU A 61 -3.76 0.89 -3.29
N ALA A 62 -4.27 0.97 -4.52
CA ALA A 62 -5.56 0.38 -4.85
C ALA A 62 -5.56 -1.14 -4.64
N GLY A 63 -4.52 -1.84 -5.13
CA GLY A 63 -4.38 -3.29 -4.93
C GLY A 63 -4.21 -3.68 -3.45
N VAL A 64 -3.54 -2.85 -2.65
CA VAL A 64 -3.42 -3.04 -1.20
C VAL A 64 -4.78 -2.92 -0.51
N ASP A 65 -5.62 -1.96 -0.90
CA ASP A 65 -6.96 -1.80 -0.33
C ASP A 65 -7.88 -2.97 -0.68
N ASP A 66 -7.81 -3.47 -1.91
CA ASP A 66 -8.56 -4.66 -2.34
C ASP A 66 -8.12 -5.91 -1.53
N GLU A 67 -6.81 -6.17 -1.43
CA GLU A 67 -6.27 -7.30 -0.66
C GLU A 67 -6.63 -7.21 0.83
N ARG A 68 -6.59 -6.02 1.42
CA ARG A 68 -7.02 -5.79 2.82
C ARG A 68 -8.47 -6.16 3.02
N GLU A 69 -9.35 -5.83 2.08
CA GLU A 69 -10.76 -6.17 2.17
C GLU A 69 -10.97 -7.68 2.07
N GLU A 70 -10.33 -8.35 1.10
CA GLU A 70 -10.39 -9.80 0.96
C GLU A 70 -9.92 -10.52 2.24
N LEU A 71 -8.80 -10.08 2.84
CA LEU A 71 -8.28 -10.64 4.08
C LEU A 71 -9.19 -10.37 5.29
N ARG A 72 -9.83 -9.19 5.37
CA ARG A 72 -10.82 -8.88 6.43
C ARG A 72 -12.03 -9.81 6.35
N VAL A 73 -12.55 -10.04 5.13
CA VAL A 73 -13.66 -10.96 4.90
C VAL A 73 -13.27 -12.40 5.26
N ALA A 74 -12.10 -12.86 4.80
CA ALA A 74 -11.59 -14.20 5.11
C ALA A 74 -11.42 -14.40 6.63
N ARG A 75 -10.87 -13.40 7.32
CA ARG A 75 -10.72 -13.39 8.77
C ARG A 75 -12.07 -13.46 9.48
N ALA A 76 -13.04 -12.64 9.10
CA ALA A 76 -14.38 -12.66 9.68
C ALA A 76 -15.06 -14.02 9.49
N GLY A 77 -14.95 -14.61 8.30
CA GLY A 77 -15.42 -15.97 8.02
C GLY A 77 -14.78 -17.03 8.91
N ARG A 78 -13.46 -16.93 9.14
CA ARG A 78 -12.74 -17.84 10.06
C ARG A 78 -13.22 -17.71 11.51
N VAL A 79 -13.46 -16.49 12.00
CA VAL A 79 -13.98 -16.26 13.36
C VAL A 79 -15.37 -16.89 13.53
N VAL A 80 -16.27 -16.70 12.56
CA VAL A 80 -17.62 -17.29 12.59
C VAL A 80 -17.55 -18.83 12.58
N ALA A 81 -16.71 -19.40 11.71
CA ALA A 81 -16.52 -20.85 11.63
C ALA A 81 -16.01 -21.46 12.94
N LEU A 82 -15.09 -20.76 13.63
CA LEU A 82 -14.56 -21.19 14.93
C LEU A 82 -15.58 -21.08 16.07
N ALA A 83 -16.47 -20.09 16.01
CA ALA A 83 -17.53 -19.90 17.01
C ALA A 83 -18.67 -20.93 16.86
N GLY A 84 -18.99 -21.35 15.63
CA GLY A 84 -20.02 -22.37 15.37
C GLY A 84 -19.56 -23.82 15.56
N ALA A 85 -18.26 -24.05 15.77
CA ALA A 85 -17.69 -25.38 16.05
C ALA A 85 -17.53 -25.68 17.55
N GLN A 86 -17.87 -24.71 18.41
CA GLN A 86 -17.89 -24.81 19.88
C GLN A 86 -19.31 -25.02 20.38
#